data_AF-A0A2D5WLQ0-F1
#
_entry.id   AF-A0A2D5WLQ0-F1
#
_cell.length_a   1.000
_cell.length_b   1.000
_cell.length_c   1.000
_cell.angle_alpha   90.00
_cell.angle_beta   90.00
_cell.angle_gamma   90.00
#
_symmetry.space_group_name_H-M   'P 1'
#
loop_
_entity.id
_entity.type
_entity.pdbx_description
1 polymer ?
#
loop_
_entity_poly.entity_id
_entity_poly.type
_entity_poly.pdbx_seq_one_letter_code
_entity_poly.pdbx_strand_id
1 'polypeptide(L)'
;GVINVDFADVKTILKDAGNAVLGIGRSTGEQRAPNAAQAAISSPLLEATMDGAEGVLITITGSEDLKLQEINEAARVITEKADDNAEIIFGHTIDETLGDAVEVTVVAAGFGPRPNRRVKESNDLENNGGDGLPDFIKG
;
A
#
# COMPACT_ATOMS: atom_id res chain seq x y z
N GLY A 1 -13.31 2.34 16.40
CA GLY A 1 -13.50 1.15 15.55
C GLY A 1 -12.18 0.88 14.88
N VAL A 2 -11.66 -0.35 14.98
CA VAL A 2 -10.36 -0.74 14.42
C VAL A 2 -10.49 -0.81 12.90
N ILE A 3 -9.71 0.00 12.18
CA ILE A 3 -9.54 -0.12 10.72
C ILE A 3 -8.44 -1.16 10.60
N ASN A 4 -8.87 -2.42 10.52
CA ASN A 4 -7.99 -3.56 10.39
C ASN A 4 -7.74 -3.80 8.90
N VAL A 5 -6.48 -3.85 8.52
CA VAL A 5 -6.04 -4.29 7.20
C VAL A 5 -6.16 -5.81 7.15
N ASP A 6 -6.74 -6.36 6.09
CA ASP A 6 -6.79 -7.81 5.95
C ASP A 6 -5.56 -8.36 5.19
N PHE A 7 -5.33 -9.66 5.31
CA PHE A 7 -4.16 -10.28 4.70
C PHE A 7 -4.21 -10.29 3.17
N ALA A 8 -5.40 -10.22 2.56
CA ALA A 8 -5.54 -10.16 1.12
C ALA A 8 -5.06 -8.79 0.59
N ASP A 9 -5.38 -7.70 1.29
CA ASP A 9 -4.90 -6.36 0.98
C ASP A 9 -3.37 -6.29 1.05
N VAL A 10 -2.78 -6.75 2.17
CA VAL A 10 -1.31 -6.81 2.32
C VAL A 10 -0.66 -7.62 1.20
N LYS A 11 -1.27 -8.77 0.86
CA LYS A 11 -0.77 -9.62 -0.21
C LYS A 11 -0.86 -8.94 -1.57
N THR A 12 -1.88 -8.12 -1.84
CA THR A 12 -1.99 -7.36 -3.10
C THR A 12 -0.80 -6.43 -3.30
N ILE A 13 -0.36 -5.73 -2.23
CA ILE A 13 0.76 -4.80 -2.30
C ILE A 13 2.13 -5.49 -2.31
N LEU A 14 2.30 -6.56 -1.52
CA LEU A 14 3.61 -7.18 -1.34
C LEU A 14 3.91 -8.30 -2.33
N LYS A 15 2.88 -8.91 -2.93
CA LYS A 15 3.08 -10.05 -3.85
C LYS A 15 3.63 -9.55 -5.18
N ASP A 16 4.73 -10.15 -5.60
CA ASP A 16 5.42 -9.86 -6.88
C ASP A 16 5.93 -8.40 -6.99
N ALA A 17 5.99 -7.67 -5.87
CA ALA A 17 6.38 -6.26 -5.81
C ALA A 17 7.88 -6.02 -6.04
N GLY A 18 8.68 -7.10 -6.08
CA GLY A 18 10.12 -7.01 -6.22
C GLY A 18 10.76 -6.36 -4.99
N ASN A 19 11.19 -5.11 -5.14
CA ASN A 19 11.83 -4.36 -4.07
C ASN A 19 10.80 -3.65 -3.18
N ALA A 20 11.10 -3.58 -1.90
CA ALA A 20 10.34 -2.82 -0.91
C ALA A 20 11.29 -2.05 0.02
N VAL A 21 10.83 -0.91 0.52
CA VAL A 21 11.51 -0.08 1.51
C VAL A 21 10.60 0.16 2.71
N LEU A 22 11.23 0.36 3.88
CA LEU A 22 10.54 0.49 5.16
C LEU A 22 10.92 1.81 5.83
N GLY A 23 9.93 2.62 6.19
CA GLY A 23 10.08 3.79 7.03
C GLY A 23 9.40 3.58 8.37
N ILE A 24 10.05 3.99 9.45
CA ILE A 24 9.45 4.00 10.78
C ILE A 24 9.71 5.37 11.40
N GLY A 25 8.67 5.95 11.97
CA GLY A 25 8.74 7.22 12.68
C GLY A 25 7.93 7.14 13.96
N ARG A 26 8.43 7.79 15.01
CA ARG A 26 7.77 7.85 16.31
C ARG A 26 7.80 9.27 16.84
N SER A 27 6.71 9.68 17.47
CA SER A 27 6.60 11.01 18.08
C SER A 27 5.63 11.00 19.25
N THR A 28 5.75 12.00 20.13
CA THR A 28 4.90 12.23 21.30
C THR A 28 4.42 13.68 21.32
N GLY A 29 3.51 14.01 22.25
CA GLY A 29 3.04 15.38 22.45
C GLY A 29 2.04 15.87 21.40
N GLU A 30 1.97 17.20 21.25
CA GLU A 30 1.10 17.83 20.27
C GLU A 30 1.58 17.51 18.84
N GLN A 31 0.65 17.24 17.93
CA GLN A 31 0.97 16.83 16.55
C GLN A 31 1.80 15.53 16.46
N ARG A 32 1.74 14.65 17.47
CA ARG A 32 2.46 13.36 17.48
C ARG A 32 2.24 12.52 16.21
N ALA A 33 1.00 12.40 15.72
CA ALA A 33 0.72 11.59 14.54
C ALA A 33 1.33 12.14 13.23
N PRO A 34 1.10 13.40 12.83
CA PRO A 34 1.74 13.95 11.62
C PRO A 34 3.27 14.03 11.76
N ASN A 35 3.81 14.28 12.96
CA ASN A 35 5.27 14.28 13.19
C ASN A 35 5.87 12.87 13.04
N ALA A 36 5.20 11.84 13.58
CA ALA A 36 5.61 10.44 13.41
C ALA A 36 5.54 10.02 11.93
N ALA A 37 4.50 10.44 11.21
CA ALA A 37 4.38 10.21 9.77
C ALA A 37 5.53 10.86 9.00
N GLN A 38 5.83 12.14 9.27
CA GLN A 38 6.95 12.86 8.66
C GLN A 38 8.29 12.16 8.93
N ALA A 39 8.51 11.69 10.15
CA ALA A 39 9.71 10.94 10.51
C ALA A 39 9.82 9.62 9.75
N ALA A 40 8.69 8.90 9.57
CA ALA A 40 8.66 7.64 8.85
C ALA A 40 9.07 7.82 7.39
N ILE A 41 8.48 8.80 6.69
CA ILE A 41 8.79 9.07 5.27
C ILE A 41 10.17 9.68 5.04
N SER A 42 10.78 10.25 6.09
CA SER A 42 12.15 10.80 6.06
C SER A 42 13.21 9.82 6.58
N SER A 43 12.83 8.57 6.85
CA SER A 43 13.76 7.55 7.34
C SER A 43 14.87 7.26 6.30
N PRO A 44 16.15 7.12 6.72
CA PRO A 44 17.23 6.72 5.82
C PRO A 44 17.02 5.37 5.11
N LEU A 45 16.11 4.54 5.61
CA LEU A 45 15.74 3.27 4.98
C LEU A 45 14.83 3.44 3.75
N LEU A 46 14.27 4.64 3.55
CA LEU A 46 13.51 5.09 2.37
C LEU A 46 14.43 5.84 1.37
N GLU A 47 15.64 5.33 1.15
CA GLU A 47 16.58 5.88 0.15
C GLU A 47 16.01 5.89 -1.28
N ALA A 48 14.99 5.06 -1.57
CA ALA A 48 14.08 5.26 -2.68
C ALA A 48 12.92 6.12 -2.18
N THR A 49 12.79 7.33 -2.73
CA THR A 49 11.61 8.18 -2.56
C THR A 49 10.34 7.33 -2.74
N MET A 50 9.29 7.60 -1.96
CA MET A 50 7.99 6.91 -2.17
C MET A 50 7.43 7.11 -3.60
N ASP A 51 7.96 8.09 -4.33
CA ASP A 51 7.76 8.25 -5.76
C ASP A 51 8.13 6.99 -6.54
N GLY A 52 7.18 6.50 -7.34
CA GLY A 52 7.33 5.30 -8.14
C GLY A 52 7.08 3.99 -7.39
N ALA A 53 6.67 4.03 -6.11
CA ALA A 53 6.07 2.87 -5.47
C ALA A 53 4.68 2.61 -6.06
N GLU A 54 4.39 1.37 -6.41
CA GLU A 54 3.05 0.98 -6.89
C GLU A 54 2.09 0.72 -5.74
N GLY A 55 2.65 0.44 -4.57
CA GLY A 55 1.92 0.03 -3.40
C GLY A 55 2.53 0.59 -2.14
N VAL A 56 1.70 1.16 -1.26
CA VAL A 56 2.12 1.69 0.04
C VAL A 56 1.21 1.13 1.13
N LEU A 57 1.80 0.42 2.09
CA LEU A 57 1.13 -0.01 3.32
C LEU A 57 1.53 0.93 4.45
N ILE A 58 0.54 1.48 5.14
CA ILE A 58 0.72 2.42 6.24
C ILE A 58 0.06 1.83 7.48
N THR A 59 0.83 1.70 8.56
CA THR A 59 0.32 1.28 9.88
C THR A 59 0.58 2.38 10.89
N ILE A 60 -0.48 2.83 11.56
CA ILE A 60 -0.40 3.82 12.63
C ILE A 60 -0.69 3.10 13.95
N THR A 61 0.27 3.10 14.85
CA THR A 61 0.15 2.47 16.17
C THR A 61 0.16 3.54 17.25
N GLY A 62 -0.81 3.47 18.15
CA GLY A 62 -0.88 4.35 19.32
C GLY A 62 -1.66 3.69 20.45
N SER A 63 -1.73 4.35 21.60
CA SER A 63 -2.59 3.89 22.70
C SER A 63 -4.08 4.10 22.38
N GLU A 64 -4.96 3.68 23.28
CA GLU A 64 -6.42 3.86 23.14
C GLU A 64 -6.86 5.34 22.98
N ASP A 65 -5.98 6.28 23.35
CA ASP A 65 -6.22 7.71 23.23
C ASP A 65 -6.00 8.26 21.80
N LEU A 66 -5.52 7.43 20.86
CA LEU A 66 -5.28 7.82 19.47
C LEU A 66 -6.61 8.15 18.77
N LYS A 67 -6.74 9.41 18.34
CA LYS A 67 -7.98 9.91 17.74
C LYS A 67 -8.00 9.71 16.23
N LEU A 68 -9.20 9.55 15.68
CA LEU A 68 -9.42 9.48 14.22
C LEU A 68 -8.86 10.72 13.49
N GLN A 69 -8.93 11.91 14.11
CA GLN A 69 -8.33 13.11 13.55
C GLN A 69 -6.81 12.98 13.39
N GLU A 70 -6.11 12.47 14.40
CA GLU A 70 -4.66 12.26 14.37
C GLU A 70 -4.28 11.25 13.27
N ILE A 71 -5.05 10.17 13.15
CA ILE A 71 -4.91 9.17 12.08
C ILE A 71 -5.05 9.82 10.70
N ASN A 72 -6.08 10.65 10.51
CA ASN A 72 -6.31 11.35 9.24
C ASN A 72 -5.20 12.36 8.91
N GLU A 73 -4.65 13.06 9.90
CA GLU A 73 -3.54 14.00 9.72
C GLU A 73 -2.26 13.27 9.30
N ALA A 74 -1.91 12.16 9.97
CA ALA A 74 -0.79 11.31 9.58
C ALA A 74 -0.97 10.73 8.16
N ALA A 75 -2.16 10.24 7.84
CA ALA A 75 -2.47 9.71 6.52
C ALA A 75 -2.23 10.74 5.41
N ARG A 76 -2.69 11.99 5.62
CA ARG A 76 -2.49 13.09 4.65
C ARG A 76 -1.02 13.35 4.36
N VAL A 77 -0.19 13.44 5.41
CA VAL A 77 1.26 13.68 5.28
C VAL A 77 1.91 12.63 4.37
N ILE A 78 1.51 11.37 4.49
CA ILE A 78 2.09 10.27 3.71
C ILE A 78 1.53 10.27 2.29
N THR A 79 0.21 10.46 2.11
CA THR A 79 -0.40 10.49 0.76
C THR A 79 0.09 11.64 -0.09
N GLU A 80 0.41 12.80 0.49
CA GLU A 80 0.97 13.96 -0.23
C GLU A 80 2.38 13.69 -0.81
N LYS A 81 3.00 12.58 -0.41
CA LYS A 81 4.35 12.17 -0.84
C LYS A 81 4.35 10.85 -1.61
N ALA A 82 3.21 10.20 -1.74
CA ALA A 82 3.07 8.97 -2.52
C ALA A 82 2.75 9.32 -3.99
N ASP A 83 3.05 8.39 -4.90
CA ASP A 83 2.64 8.51 -6.30
C ASP A 83 1.10 8.49 -6.41
N ASP A 84 0.52 9.35 -7.25
CA ASP A 84 -0.94 9.43 -7.45
C ASP A 84 -1.55 8.09 -7.94
N ASN A 85 -0.74 7.22 -8.54
CA ASN A 85 -1.17 5.90 -9.02
C ASN A 85 -0.84 4.76 -8.04
N ALA A 86 -0.26 5.08 -6.87
CA ALA A 86 0.02 4.07 -5.86
C ALA A 86 -1.27 3.58 -5.21
N GLU A 87 -1.38 2.27 -5.06
CA GLU A 87 -2.41 1.67 -4.22
C GLU A 87 -2.00 1.83 -2.76
N ILE A 88 -2.84 2.47 -1.95
CA ILE A 88 -2.51 2.79 -0.55
C ILE A 88 -3.44 2.02 0.38
N ILE A 89 -2.84 1.26 1.30
CA ILE A 89 -3.53 0.54 2.35
C ILE A 89 -3.24 1.20 3.70
N PHE A 90 -4.29 1.47 4.45
CA PHE A 90 -4.22 2.07 5.78
C PHE A 90 -4.69 1.12 6.87
N GLY A 91 -3.85 0.93 7.87
CA GLY A 91 -4.18 0.22 9.11
C GLY A 91 -3.88 1.06 10.34
N HIS A 92 -4.57 0.73 11.43
CA HIS A 92 -4.13 1.16 12.74
C HIS A 92 -4.18 0.03 13.76
N THR A 93 -3.31 0.10 14.74
CA THR A 93 -3.22 -0.85 15.84
C THR A 93 -3.21 -0.10 17.16
N ILE A 94 -3.84 -0.69 18.17
CA ILE A 94 -3.78 -0.17 19.53
C ILE A 94 -2.67 -0.93 20.26
N ASP A 95 -1.72 -0.19 20.83
CA ASP A 95 -0.68 -0.69 21.71
C ASP A 95 -0.55 0.22 22.93
N GLU A 96 -1.11 -0.23 24.06
CA GLU A 96 -1.08 0.52 25.32
C GLU A 96 0.34 0.74 25.87
N THR A 97 1.34 -0.03 25.42
CA THR A 97 2.72 0.14 25.87
C THR A 97 3.38 1.39 25.29
N LEU A 98 2.78 2.02 24.27
CA LEU A 98 3.27 3.25 23.66
C LEU A 98 3.02 4.49 24.52
N GLY A 99 2.12 4.43 25.50
CA GLY A 99 1.79 5.58 26.35
C GLY A 99 1.26 6.75 25.51
N ASP A 100 1.92 7.89 25.56
CA ASP A 100 1.55 9.08 24.78
C ASP A 100 2.13 9.09 23.36
N ALA A 101 2.89 8.07 22.97
CA ALA A 101 3.55 8.01 21.67
C ALA A 101 2.64 7.48 20.56
N VAL A 102 2.88 7.97 19.35
CA VAL A 102 2.40 7.39 18.11
C VAL A 102 3.60 6.93 17.29
N GLU A 103 3.51 5.70 16.78
CA GLU A 103 4.45 5.12 15.84
C GLU A 103 3.77 4.93 14.48
N VAL A 104 4.44 5.34 13.41
CA VAL A 104 3.99 5.19 12.04
C VAL A 104 5.00 4.32 11.31
N THR A 105 4.51 3.23 10.73
CA THR A 105 5.28 2.36 9.86
C THR A 105 4.77 2.50 8.43
N VAL A 106 5.67 2.72 7.48
CA VAL A 106 5.38 2.82 6.05
C VAL A 106 6.18 1.75 5.33
N VAL A 107 5.51 0.92 4.54
CA VAL A 107 6.14 -0.03 3.63
C VAL A 107 5.77 0.39 2.21
N ALA A 108 6.75 0.82 1.43
CA ALA A 108 6.55 1.12 0.02
C ALA A 108 7.15 -0.03 -0.82
N ALA A 109 6.44 -0.49 -1.84
CA ALA A 109 6.82 -1.64 -2.65
C ALA A 109 6.41 -1.46 -4.11
N GLY A 110 6.97 -2.29 -5.00
CA GLY A 110 6.66 -2.24 -6.43
C GLY A 110 7.56 -1.31 -7.23
N PHE A 111 8.76 -0.99 -6.73
CA PHE A 111 9.67 -0.09 -7.43
C PHE A 111 10.22 -0.73 -8.70
N GLY A 112 10.08 -0.03 -9.83
CA GLY A 112 10.68 -0.40 -11.12
C GLY A 112 9.64 -0.77 -12.19
N PRO A 113 10.09 -1.02 -13.44
CA PRO A 113 9.18 -1.30 -14.54
C PRO A 113 8.46 -2.64 -14.33
N ARG A 114 7.12 -2.61 -14.29
CA ARG A 114 6.30 -3.83 -14.26
C ARG A 114 6.72 -4.77 -15.39
N PRO A 115 7.02 -6.04 -15.13
CA PRO A 115 6.85 -7.04 -16.16
C PRO A 115 5.35 -7.10 -16.44
N ASN A 116 4.96 -6.42 -17.53
CA ASN A 116 3.61 -6.26 -18.07
C ASN A 116 2.62 -7.27 -17.49
N ARG A 117 1.89 -6.87 -16.43
CA ARG A 117 0.81 -7.69 -15.85
C ARG A 117 -0.28 -7.74 -16.91
N ARG A 118 -0.19 -8.74 -17.79
CA ARG A 118 -1.23 -9.02 -18.78
C ARG A 118 -2.52 -9.10 -17.98
N VAL A 119 -3.40 -8.11 -18.20
CA VAL A 119 -4.80 -8.19 -17.82
C VAL A 119 -5.24 -9.54 -18.33
N LYS A 120 -5.71 -10.40 -17.42
CA LYS A 120 -6.26 -11.69 -17.79
C LYS A 120 -7.58 -11.35 -18.48
N GLU A 121 -7.51 -11.04 -19.78
CA GLU A 121 -8.67 -10.99 -20.66
C GLU A 121 -9.35 -12.34 -20.52
N SER A 122 -10.50 -12.32 -19.85
CA SER A 122 -11.47 -13.39 -19.86
C SER A 122 -11.96 -13.57 -21.30
N ASN A 123 -11.19 -14.35 -22.07
CA ASN A 123 -11.54 -14.87 -23.39
C ASN A 123 -12.27 -16.22 -23.25
N ASP A 124 -13.27 -16.24 -22.38
CA ASP A 124 -14.23 -17.32 -22.34
C ASP A 124 -15.60 -16.72 -22.66
N LEU A 125 -16.22 -17.23 -23.74
CA LEU A 125 -17.52 -16.86 -24.33
C LEU A 125 -17.41 -15.67 -25.31
N GLU A 126 -17.30 -15.84 -26.64
CA GLU A 126 -18.30 -16.43 -27.53
C GLU A 126 -17.65 -17.12 -28.74
N ASN A 127 -17.62 -18.45 -28.72
CA ASN A 127 -17.52 -19.27 -29.92
C ASN A 127 -18.91 -19.85 -30.17
N ASN A 128 -19.65 -19.29 -31.14
CA ASN A 128 -20.64 -20.03 -31.94
C ASN A 128 -21.17 -19.19 -33.11
N GLY A 129 -20.84 -19.63 -34.33
CA GLY A 129 -21.64 -19.34 -35.52
C GLY A 129 -20.88 -18.67 -36.67
N GLY A 130 -20.00 -19.41 -37.35
CA GLY A 130 -19.40 -18.93 -38.58
C GLY A 130 -18.36 -19.88 -39.16
N ASP A 131 -18.86 -20.86 -39.92
CA ASP A 131 -18.18 -21.73 -40.89
C ASP A 131 -16.65 -21.57 -41.04
N GLY A 132 -15.89 -22.46 -40.41
CA GLY A 132 -14.44 -22.53 -40.50
C GLY A 132 -13.96 -23.97 -40.55
N LEU A 133 -14.34 -24.70 -41.60
CA LEU A 133 -13.80 -26.05 -41.82
C LEU A 133 -12.29 -25.96 -42.15
N PRO A 134 -11.43 -26.71 -41.44
CA PRO A 134 -9.99 -26.71 -41.69
C PRO A 134 -9.63 -27.36 -43.03
N ASP A 135 -8.58 -26.85 -43.67
CA ASP A 135 -8.24 -27.11 -45.08
C ASP A 135 -7.96 -28.58 -45.45
N PHE A 136 -7.70 -29.46 -44.48
CA PHE A 136 -7.42 -30.87 -44.76
C PHE A 136 -8.67 -31.72 -45.09
N ILE A 137 -9.87 -31.15 -44.94
CA ILE A 137 -11.14 -31.83 -45.25
C ILE A 137 -11.59 -31.58 -46.72
N LYS A 138 -11.03 -30.58 -47.42
CA LYS A 138 -11.42 -30.21 -48.79
C LYS A 138 -10.61 -31.00 -49.86
N GLY A 139 -10.65 -32.32 -49.77
CA GLY A 139 -10.12 -33.25 -50.78
C GLY A 139 -11.12 -33.51 -51.89
#